data_AF-A0A939BRB1-F1
#
_entry.id   AF-A0A939BRB1-F1
#
_cell.length_a   1.000
_cell.length_b   1.000
_cell.length_c   1.000
_cell.angle_alpha   90.00
_cell.angle_beta   90.00
_cell.angle_gamma   90.00
#
_symmetry.space_group_name_H-M   'P 1'
#
loop_
_entity.id
_entity.type
_entity.pdbx_description
1 polymer ?
#
loop_
_entity_poly.entity_id
_entity_poly.type
_entity_poly.pdbx_seq_one_letter_code
_entity_poly.pdbx_strand_id
1 'polypeptide(L)'
;MKKLIATLLTAGALSLGLQATPAITASAEAAAVAKPSTKKCVNKARFRKIKKGMSVAKVRRIAKHRGRIESDATYSDGDRNLTLRFRQCGTSWRYSSIYVSFESTEYRRYVRNDVCYWEDTNWDGSDDTYVCDDYGYWETVYGGPLKVTGKSAYWF
;
A
#
# COMPACT_ATOMS: atom_id res chain seq x y z
N MET A 1 -38.65 29.96 5.15
CA MET A 1 -38.86 30.33 3.74
C MET A 1 -38.78 29.04 2.93
N LYS A 2 -39.88 28.29 2.77
CA LYS A 2 -40.84 28.27 1.64
C LYS A 2 -40.21 28.04 0.24
N LYS A 3 -40.42 26.78 -0.24
CA LYS A 3 -40.57 26.29 -1.63
C LYS A 3 -39.25 26.14 -2.44
N LEU A 4 -39.06 25.19 -3.37
CA LEU A 4 -39.96 24.50 -4.30
C LEU A 4 -39.52 23.05 -4.59
N ILE A 5 -40.54 22.22 -4.86
CA ILE A 5 -40.52 20.86 -5.42
C ILE A 5 -40.40 20.98 -6.95
N ALA A 6 -39.66 20.09 -7.61
CA ALA A 6 -39.82 19.82 -9.04
C ALA A 6 -39.58 18.34 -9.34
N THR A 7 -40.69 17.61 -9.42
CA THR A 7 -40.82 16.24 -9.85
C THR A 7 -40.79 16.18 -11.37
N LEU A 8 -39.95 15.35 -11.97
CA LEU A 8 -40.04 14.99 -13.39
C LEU A 8 -40.23 13.48 -13.49
N LEU A 9 -41.49 13.08 -13.63
CA LEU A 9 -41.90 11.77 -14.13
C LEU A 9 -41.59 11.72 -15.63
N THR A 10 -40.80 10.75 -16.07
CA THR A 10 -40.76 10.36 -17.47
C THR A 10 -41.34 8.95 -17.57
N ALA A 11 -42.60 8.88 -17.99
CA ALA A 11 -43.27 7.66 -18.35
C ALA A 11 -42.74 7.18 -19.71
N GLY A 12 -41.92 6.12 -19.70
CA GLY A 12 -41.48 5.41 -20.90
C GLY A 12 -42.48 4.30 -21.24
N ALA A 13 -43.08 4.41 -22.41
CA ALA A 13 -44.16 3.58 -22.92
C ALA A 13 -43.82 2.08 -23.02
N LEU A 14 -44.82 1.26 -22.70
CA LEU A 14 -44.88 -0.16 -22.98
C LEU A 14 -44.71 -0.43 -24.49
N SER A 15 -43.73 -1.25 -24.84
CA SER A 15 -43.67 -1.92 -26.14
C SER A 15 -43.90 -3.42 -25.92
N LEU A 16 -45.13 -3.85 -26.18
CA LEU A 16 -45.52 -5.28 -26.24
C LEU A 16 -44.98 -5.87 -27.54
N GLY A 17 -43.71 -6.29 -27.52
CA GLY A 17 -43.11 -7.12 -28.56
C GLY A 17 -43.29 -8.60 -28.23
N LEU A 18 -44.38 -9.20 -28.70
CA LEU A 18 -44.58 -10.65 -28.65
C LEU A 18 -43.71 -11.31 -29.73
N GLN A 19 -42.45 -11.60 -29.41
CA GLN A 19 -41.59 -12.43 -30.27
C GLN A 19 -41.56 -13.85 -29.71
N ALA A 20 -42.20 -14.76 -30.44
CA ALA A 20 -42.10 -16.19 -30.23
C ALA A 20 -40.64 -16.63 -30.43
N THR A 21 -39.94 -16.82 -29.32
CA THR A 21 -38.58 -17.32 -29.31
C THR A 21 -38.63 -18.85 -29.33
N PRO A 22 -37.91 -19.53 -30.24
CA PRO A 22 -37.81 -20.97 -30.20
C PRO A 22 -37.22 -21.39 -28.86
N ALA A 23 -37.87 -22.36 -28.21
CA ALA A 23 -37.39 -22.97 -26.98
C ALA A 23 -36.08 -23.71 -27.28
N ILE A 24 -34.96 -22.98 -27.19
CA ILE A 24 -33.65 -23.58 -27.04
C ILE A 24 -33.71 -24.27 -25.69
N THR A 25 -33.79 -25.59 -25.72
CA THR A 25 -33.52 -26.46 -24.59
C THR A 25 -32.09 -26.22 -24.17
N ALA A 26 -31.89 -25.17 -23.37
CA ALA A 26 -30.66 -24.96 -22.63
C ALA A 26 -30.52 -26.19 -21.73
N SER A 27 -29.66 -27.11 -22.14
CA SER A 27 -29.13 -28.14 -21.26
C SER A 27 -28.60 -27.40 -20.05
N ALA A 28 -29.31 -27.52 -18.93
CA ALA A 28 -28.84 -27.08 -17.64
C ALA A 28 -27.71 -28.06 -17.26
N GLU A 29 -26.57 -27.93 -17.93
CA GLU A 29 -25.30 -28.23 -17.31
C GLU A 29 -25.27 -27.33 -16.09
N ALA A 30 -25.65 -27.92 -14.96
CA ALA A 30 -25.32 -27.41 -13.65
C ALA A 30 -23.82 -27.18 -13.71
N ALA A 31 -23.44 -25.93 -14.02
CA ALA A 31 -22.08 -25.47 -14.01
C ALA A 31 -21.62 -25.79 -12.61
N ALA A 32 -20.91 -26.91 -12.46
CA ALA A 32 -20.39 -27.37 -11.20
C ALA A 32 -19.62 -26.17 -10.68
N VAL A 33 -20.18 -25.49 -9.68
CA VAL A 33 -19.63 -24.26 -9.14
C VAL A 33 -18.27 -24.67 -8.64
N ALA A 34 -17.25 -24.44 -9.47
CA ALA A 34 -15.92 -24.97 -9.26
C ALA A 34 -15.53 -24.48 -7.87
N LYS A 35 -15.39 -25.41 -6.91
CA LYS A 35 -15.14 -25.06 -5.51
C LYS A 35 -13.98 -24.09 -5.54
N PRO A 36 -14.23 -22.83 -5.17
CA PRO A 36 -13.41 -21.81 -5.73
C PRO A 36 -12.06 -21.98 -5.02
N SER A 37 -11.00 -22.17 -5.81
CA SER A 37 -9.65 -22.53 -5.35
C SER A 37 -9.19 -21.64 -4.18
N THR A 38 -9.06 -22.25 -2.99
CA THR A 38 -8.51 -21.62 -1.78
C THR A 38 -6.99 -21.45 -1.86
N LYS A 39 -6.36 -21.92 -2.95
CA LYS A 39 -4.94 -21.69 -3.19
C LYS A 39 -4.71 -20.18 -3.33
N LYS A 40 -3.81 -19.64 -2.49
CA LYS A 40 -3.41 -18.22 -2.45
C LYS A 40 -4.40 -17.25 -1.76
N CYS A 41 -5.18 -17.72 -0.79
CA CYS A 41 -5.98 -16.84 0.08
C CYS A 41 -5.40 -16.71 1.51
N VAL A 42 -5.76 -15.62 2.19
CA VAL A 42 -5.39 -15.31 3.57
C VAL A 42 -6.64 -15.37 4.45
N ASN A 43 -6.57 -16.18 5.51
CA ASN A 43 -7.63 -16.28 6.51
C ASN A 43 -7.40 -15.34 7.70
N LYS A 44 -8.42 -15.18 8.55
CA LYS A 44 -8.38 -14.25 9.69
C LYS A 44 -7.23 -14.55 10.66
N ALA A 45 -6.93 -15.83 10.88
CA ALA A 45 -5.82 -16.27 11.73
C ALA A 45 -4.45 -15.82 11.19
N ARG A 46 -4.18 -15.97 9.88
CA ARG A 46 -2.96 -15.47 9.25
C ARG A 46 -2.91 -13.95 9.25
N PHE A 47 -4.01 -13.28 8.95
CA PHE A 47 -4.07 -11.81 8.97
C PHE A 47 -3.75 -11.22 10.35
N ARG A 48 -4.22 -11.86 11.43
CA ARG A 48 -3.91 -11.46 12.81
C ARG A 48 -2.42 -11.53 13.15
N LYS A 49 -1.66 -12.43 12.49
CA LYS A 49 -0.21 -12.58 12.68
C LYS A 49 0.60 -11.47 12.01
N ILE A 50 0.05 -10.76 11.03
CA ILE A 50 0.70 -9.60 10.41
C ILE A 50 0.66 -8.44 11.41
N LYS A 51 1.80 -7.82 11.73
CA LYS A 51 1.91 -6.71 12.69
C LYS A 51 2.70 -5.56 12.08
N LYS A 52 2.55 -4.35 12.65
CA LYS A 52 3.37 -3.17 12.34
C LYS A 52 4.86 -3.53 12.51
N GLY A 53 5.73 -2.99 11.66
CA GLY A 53 7.17 -3.26 11.71
C GLY A 53 7.62 -4.57 11.04
N MET A 54 6.71 -5.40 10.51
CA MET A 54 7.11 -6.61 9.77
C MET A 54 7.63 -6.27 8.37
N SER A 55 8.64 -7.00 7.88
CA SER A 55 9.12 -6.85 6.50
C SER A 55 8.15 -7.47 5.49
N VAL A 56 8.23 -7.00 4.24
CA VAL A 56 7.50 -7.56 3.09
C VAL A 56 7.68 -9.09 3.00
N ALA A 57 8.91 -9.58 3.17
CA ALA A 57 9.22 -11.01 3.13
C ALA A 57 8.50 -11.80 4.23
N LYS A 58 8.45 -11.27 5.47
CA LYS A 58 7.76 -11.91 6.60
C LYS A 58 6.25 -11.96 6.36
N VAL A 59 5.66 -10.87 5.84
CA VAL A 59 4.23 -10.84 5.49
C VAL A 59 3.91 -11.87 4.42
N ARG A 60 4.70 -11.95 3.34
CA ARG A 60 4.51 -12.95 2.27
C ARG A 60 4.60 -14.38 2.79
N ARG A 61 5.51 -14.65 3.73
CA ARG A 61 5.63 -15.96 4.39
C ARG A 61 4.39 -16.30 5.23
N ILE A 62 3.87 -15.36 6.02
CA ILE A 62 2.64 -15.54 6.80
C ILE A 62 1.43 -15.78 5.89
N ALA A 63 1.34 -15.02 4.79
CA ALA A 63 0.27 -15.14 3.81
C ALA A 63 0.37 -16.42 2.96
N LYS A 64 1.55 -17.06 2.90
CA LYS A 64 1.89 -18.15 1.97
C LYS A 64 1.65 -17.79 0.50
N HIS A 65 1.79 -16.51 0.17
CA HIS A 65 1.60 -15.98 -1.18
C HIS A 65 2.28 -14.60 -1.30
N ARG A 66 2.62 -14.17 -2.52
CA ARG A 66 3.29 -12.89 -2.80
C ARG A 66 2.37 -11.67 -2.65
N GLY A 67 1.07 -11.86 -2.82
CA GLY A 67 0.10 -10.77 -2.97
C GLY A 67 0.21 -10.13 -4.35
N ARG A 68 -0.78 -9.29 -4.70
CA ARG A 68 -0.74 -8.39 -5.84
C ARG A 68 -0.28 -7.01 -5.36
N ILE A 69 0.54 -6.32 -6.14
CA ILE A 69 0.87 -4.92 -5.88
C ILE A 69 -0.36 -4.08 -6.25
N GLU A 70 -0.91 -3.37 -5.28
CA GLU A 70 -2.02 -2.43 -5.48
C GLU A 70 -1.48 -1.02 -5.76
N SER A 71 -0.44 -0.61 -5.02
CA SER A 71 0.30 0.63 -5.23
C SER A 71 1.78 0.45 -4.89
N ASP A 72 2.64 1.16 -5.60
CA ASP A 72 4.09 1.29 -5.31
C ASP A 72 4.49 2.70 -5.75
N ALA A 73 4.85 3.55 -4.78
CA ALA A 73 5.19 4.95 -5.00
C ALA A 73 6.53 5.24 -4.31
N THR A 74 7.39 6.00 -4.98
CA THR A 74 8.64 6.51 -4.42
C THR A 74 8.62 8.03 -4.56
N TYR A 75 8.95 8.73 -3.48
CA TYR A 75 8.94 10.19 -3.39
C TYR A 75 10.36 10.75 -3.57
N SER A 76 10.46 12.06 -3.79
CA SER A 76 11.72 12.74 -4.09
C SER A 76 12.73 12.72 -2.94
N ASP A 77 12.26 12.54 -1.70
CA ASP A 77 13.06 12.43 -0.48
C ASP A 77 13.56 11.01 -0.18
N GLY A 78 13.27 10.06 -1.10
CA GLY A 78 13.63 8.66 -0.95
C GLY A 78 12.58 7.81 -0.22
N ASP A 79 11.51 8.41 0.29
CA ASP A 79 10.44 7.63 0.92
C ASP A 79 9.73 6.75 -0.11
N ARG A 80 9.27 5.59 0.33
CA ARG A 80 8.64 4.61 -0.52
C ARG A 80 7.46 3.97 0.16
N ASN A 81 6.31 4.04 -0.50
CA ASN A 81 5.06 3.42 -0.10
C ASN A 81 4.73 2.23 -1.00
N LEU A 82 4.51 1.06 -0.42
CA LEU A 82 4.10 -0.15 -1.12
C LEU A 82 2.82 -0.68 -0.47
N THR A 83 1.76 -0.91 -1.24
CA THR A 83 0.57 -1.63 -0.75
C THR A 83 0.43 -2.97 -1.46
N LEU A 84 0.39 -4.04 -0.68
CA LEU A 84 0.09 -5.38 -1.17
C LEU A 84 -1.36 -5.75 -0.87
N ARG A 85 -2.07 -6.18 -1.90
CA ARG A 85 -3.39 -6.77 -1.83
C ARG A 85 -3.30 -8.29 -1.79
N PHE A 86 -3.95 -8.89 -0.80
CA PHE A 86 -4.14 -10.33 -0.68
C PHE A 86 -5.61 -10.66 -0.80
N ARG A 87 -5.87 -11.85 -1.34
CA ARG A 87 -7.22 -12.39 -1.44
C ARG A 87 -7.63 -12.98 -0.10
N GLN A 88 -8.86 -12.72 0.34
CA GLN A 88 -9.41 -13.33 1.55
C GLN A 88 -9.88 -14.77 1.28
N CYS A 89 -9.78 -15.66 2.27
CA CYS A 89 -10.43 -16.97 2.21
C CYS A 89 -11.92 -16.84 2.56
N GLY A 90 -12.81 -17.37 1.72
CA GLY A 90 -14.27 -17.33 1.92
C GLY A 90 -15.03 -17.87 0.72
N THR A 91 -16.36 -17.71 0.67
CA THR A 91 -17.24 -18.08 -0.46
C THR A 91 -17.59 -16.90 -1.37
N SER A 92 -17.66 -15.66 -0.85
CA SER A 92 -17.90 -14.44 -1.63
C SER A 92 -16.58 -13.69 -1.92
N TRP A 93 -16.12 -13.79 -3.16
CA TRP A 93 -14.76 -13.37 -3.52
C TRP A 93 -14.70 -12.00 -4.18
N ARG A 94 -15.85 -11.52 -4.66
CA ARG A 94 -15.94 -10.28 -5.44
C ARG A 94 -15.55 -9.04 -4.64
N TYR A 95 -15.70 -9.07 -3.32
CA TYR A 95 -15.51 -7.88 -2.46
C TYR A 95 -14.48 -8.07 -1.34
N SER A 96 -13.99 -9.29 -1.09
CA SER A 96 -13.12 -9.57 0.07
C SER A 96 -11.63 -9.42 -0.28
N SER A 97 -11.06 -8.28 0.11
CA SER A 97 -9.64 -7.95 -0.08
C SER A 97 -8.98 -7.56 1.23
N ILE A 98 -7.74 -8.00 1.41
CA ILE A 98 -6.86 -7.64 2.51
C ILE A 98 -5.78 -6.73 1.94
N TYR A 99 -5.59 -5.56 2.53
CA TYR A 99 -4.54 -4.64 2.17
C TYR A 99 -3.50 -4.58 3.28
N VAL A 100 -2.23 -4.60 2.91
CA VAL A 100 -1.10 -4.40 3.82
C VAL A 100 -0.21 -3.33 3.20
N SER A 101 -0.10 -2.21 3.89
CA SER A 101 0.71 -1.06 3.48
C SER A 101 2.05 -1.10 4.18
N PHE A 102 3.09 -0.79 3.42
CA PHE A 102 4.46 -0.74 3.85
C PHE A 102 5.04 0.61 3.49
N GLU A 103 5.89 1.14 4.37
CA GLU A 103 6.61 2.39 4.16
C GLU A 103 8.09 2.11 4.42
N SER A 104 8.96 2.94 3.83
CA SER A 104 10.40 2.86 4.07
C SER A 104 10.68 3.21 5.53
N THR A 105 11.67 2.56 6.14
CA THR A 105 12.08 3.00 7.49
C THR A 105 13.01 4.17 7.38
N GLU A 106 12.73 5.19 8.19
CA GLU A 106 13.67 6.28 8.46
C GLU A 106 14.95 5.74 9.10
N TYR A 107 16.08 6.34 8.72
CA TYR A 107 17.32 6.23 9.48
C TYR A 107 18.00 7.60 9.48
N ARG A 108 18.75 7.88 10.55
CA ARG A 108 19.52 9.12 10.64
C ARG A 108 20.90 8.89 10.06
N ARG A 109 21.35 9.79 9.19
CA ARG A 109 22.75 9.87 8.76
C ARG A 109 23.35 11.19 9.24
N TYR A 110 24.61 11.16 9.64
CA TYR A 110 25.34 12.38 9.91
C TYR A 110 25.87 12.91 8.57
N VAL A 111 25.54 14.16 8.26
CA VAL A 111 26.03 14.87 7.09
C VAL A 111 27.14 15.81 7.57
N ARG A 112 28.37 15.50 7.15
CA ARG A 112 29.56 16.27 7.52
C ARG A 112 29.51 17.66 6.90
N ASN A 113 29.94 18.66 7.65
CA ASN A 113 30.04 20.04 7.16
C ASN A 113 31.34 20.65 7.71
N ASP A 114 32.46 20.32 7.06
CA ASP A 114 33.76 20.83 7.47
C ASP A 114 33.91 22.29 7.05
N VAL A 115 34.22 23.14 8.01
CA VAL A 115 34.63 24.51 7.77
C VAL A 115 36.08 24.62 8.20
N CYS A 116 36.96 24.87 7.24
CA CYS A 116 38.38 24.99 7.48
C CYS A 116 38.81 26.46 7.47
N TYR A 117 39.64 26.85 8.42
CA TYR A 117 40.18 28.19 8.58
C TYR A 117 41.62 28.13 9.10
N TRP A 118 42.34 29.22 8.90
CA TRP A 118 43.66 29.40 9.51
C TRP A 118 43.44 29.94 10.93
N GLU A 119 44.01 29.24 11.91
CA GLU A 119 44.03 29.69 13.29
C GLU A 119 45.45 30.14 13.64
N ASP A 120 45.59 31.43 13.99
CA ASP A 120 46.83 32.00 14.50
C ASP A 120 47.05 31.46 15.93
N THR A 121 47.73 30.32 16.04
CA THR A 121 47.94 29.67 17.34
C THR A 121 49.05 30.34 18.16
N ASN A 122 49.91 31.15 17.52
CA ASN A 122 50.92 31.94 18.19
C ASN A 122 50.71 33.45 18.01
N TRP A 123 50.73 34.19 19.13
CA TRP A 123 50.67 35.66 19.15
C TRP A 123 51.82 36.34 18.38
N ASP A 124 52.93 35.64 18.15
CA ASP A 124 54.09 36.15 17.42
C ASP A 124 54.03 35.92 15.90
N GLY A 125 52.95 35.32 15.39
CA GLY A 125 52.74 35.07 13.96
C GLY A 125 53.67 34.03 13.36
N SER A 126 54.28 33.16 14.18
CA SER A 126 55.27 32.18 13.72
C SER A 126 54.70 30.83 13.31
N ASP A 127 53.42 30.55 13.57
CA ASP A 127 52.81 29.26 13.26
C ASP A 127 51.32 29.43 12.91
N ASP A 128 51.02 29.31 11.61
CA ASP A 128 49.67 29.26 11.10
C ASP A 128 49.26 27.79 11.01
N THR A 129 48.31 27.37 11.84
CA THR A 129 47.74 26.02 11.78
C THR A 129 46.45 26.01 10.97
N TYR A 130 46.36 25.12 9.99
CA TYR A 130 45.12 24.90 9.24
C TYR A 130 44.21 23.96 10.04
N VAL A 131 43.13 24.50 10.59
CA VAL A 131 42.18 23.76 11.42
C VAL A 131 40.86 23.59 10.67
N CYS A 132 40.23 22.43 10.81
CA CYS A 132 38.92 22.14 10.24
C CYS A 132 37.96 21.72 11.35
N ASP A 133 36.88 22.47 11.53
CA ASP A 133 35.79 22.14 12.44
C ASP A 133 34.63 21.52 11.67
N ASP A 134 34.08 20.43 12.20
CA ASP A 134 32.90 19.76 11.63
C ASP A 134 31.62 20.29 12.29
N TYR A 135 30.91 21.16 11.57
CA TYR A 135 29.59 21.66 11.93
C TYR A 135 28.46 20.81 11.33
N GLY A 136 28.73 19.53 11.06
CA GLY A 136 27.76 18.62 10.49
C GLY A 136 26.53 18.43 11.37
N TYR A 137 25.47 17.90 10.75
CA TYR A 137 24.18 17.69 11.40
C TYR A 137 23.59 16.32 11.05
N TRP A 138 22.67 15.86 11.88
CA TRP A 138 21.96 14.60 11.67
C TRP A 138 20.70 14.82 10.83
N GLU A 139 20.72 14.36 9.59
CA GLU A 139 19.58 14.35 8.67
C GLU A 139 18.78 13.03 8.80
N THR A 140 17.45 13.11 8.72
CA THR A 140 16.59 11.93 8.56
C THR A 140 16.48 11.57 7.09
N VAL A 141 16.85 10.34 6.73
CA VAL A 141 16.77 9.83 5.36
C VAL A 141 15.79 8.67 5.30
N TYR A 142 15.00 8.66 4.23
CA TYR A 142 14.09 7.59 3.90
C TYR A 142 14.75 6.66 2.88
N GLY A 143 14.96 5.41 3.27
CA GLY A 143 15.71 4.46 2.43
C GLY A 143 15.99 3.12 3.09
N GLY A 144 15.60 2.95 4.36
CA GLY A 144 15.67 1.65 5.01
C GLY A 144 14.62 0.66 4.48
N PRO A 145 14.68 -0.61 4.91
CA PRO A 145 13.82 -1.67 4.40
C PRO A 145 12.34 -1.43 4.69
N LEU A 146 11.47 -1.64 3.69
CA LEU A 146 10.02 -1.53 3.82
C LEU A 146 9.44 -2.34 4.99
N LYS A 147 8.65 -1.67 5.85
CA LYS A 147 7.96 -2.29 7.01
C LYS A 147 6.47 -1.99 6.98
N VAL A 148 5.68 -2.92 7.52
CA VAL A 148 4.24 -2.72 7.68
C VAL A 148 3.97 -1.47 8.52
N THR A 149 3.21 -0.53 7.96
CA THR A 149 2.70 0.65 8.68
C THR A 149 1.20 0.54 8.91
N GLY A 150 0.48 -0.02 7.94
CA GLY A 150 -0.97 -0.21 7.98
C GLY A 150 -1.42 -1.58 7.49
N LYS A 151 -2.60 -2.02 7.93
CA LYS A 151 -3.30 -3.16 7.34
C LYS A 151 -4.81 -3.02 7.51
N SER A 152 -5.57 -3.43 6.51
CA SER A 152 -7.03 -3.45 6.54
C SER A 152 -7.56 -4.73 5.88
N ALA A 153 -8.77 -5.12 6.27
CA ALA A 153 -9.44 -6.30 5.74
C ALA A 153 -10.95 -6.15 5.90
N TYR A 154 -11.69 -6.45 4.84
CA TYR A 154 -13.15 -6.43 4.83
C TYR A 154 -13.68 -7.87 4.88
N TRP A 155 -14.01 -8.32 6.09
CA TRP A 155 -14.56 -9.66 6.32
C TRP A 155 -16.08 -9.61 6.15
N PHE A 156 -16.57 -10.15 5.04
CA PHE A 156 -17.99 -10.44 4.81
C PHE A 156 -18.31 -11.90 5.20
#